data_AF-A0A645B627-F1
#
_entry.id   AF-A0A645B627-F1
#
_cell.length_a   1.000
_cell.length_b   1.000
_cell.length_c   1.000
_cell.angle_alpha   90.00
_cell.angle_beta   90.00
_cell.angle_gamma   90.00
#
_symmetry.space_group_name_H-M   'P 1'
#
loop_
_entity.id
_entity.type
_entity.pdbx_description
1 polymer ?
#
loop_
_entity_poly.entity_id
_entity_poly.type
_entity_poly.pdbx_seq_one_letter_code
_entity_poly.pdbx_strand_id
1 'polypeptide(L)' 'MTSMTAPNSEVTTYEYNSFGRLINIKNNDGKASDHYEYAT' A
#
# COMPACT_ATOMS: atom_id res chain seq x y z
N MET A 1 4.05 -5.81 5.44
CA MET A 1 4.29 -5.07 4.19
C MET A 1 4.37 -6.09 3.07
N THR A 2 3.66 -5.88 1.97
CA THR A 2 3.76 -6.69 0.74
C THR A 2 3.99 -5.78 -0.46
N SER A 3 4.49 -6.32 -1.57
CA SER A 3 4.69 -5.58 -2.80
C SER A 3 4.28 -6.37 -4.03
N MET A 4 3.96 -5.65 -5.10
CA MET A 4 3.66 -6.19 -6.42
C MET A 4 4.45 -5.40 -7.46
N THR A 5 5.16 -6.11 -8.32
CA THR A 5 5.91 -5.52 -9.45
C THR A 5 5.16 -5.82 -10.74
N ALA A 6 4.78 -4.77 -11.47
CA ALA A 6 4.14 -4.89 -12.77
C ALA A 6 5.19 -5.15 -13.88
N PRO A 7 4.77 -5.65 -15.07
CA PRO A 7 5.70 -5.93 -16.18
C PRO A 7 6.49 -4.73 -16.69
N ASN A 8 5.98 -3.50 -16.47
CA ASN A 8 6.65 -2.24 -16.78
C ASN A 8 7.65 -1.80 -15.68
N SER A 9 8.00 -2.70 -14.75
CA SER A 9 8.87 -2.48 -13.59
C SER A 9 8.32 -1.53 -12.52
N GLU A 10 7.05 -1.13 -12.60
CA GLU A 10 6.43 -0.33 -11.55
C GLU A 10 6.16 -1.17 -10.31
N VAL A 11 6.49 -0.62 -9.15
CA VAL A 11 6.29 -1.29 -7.85
C VAL A 11 5.16 -0.61 -7.09
N THR A 12 4.22 -1.42 -6.61
CA THR A 12 3.20 -1.01 -5.64
C THR A 12 3.47 -1.68 -4.31
N THR A 13 3.42 -0.95 -3.20
CA THR A 13 3.59 -1.50 -1.84
C THR A 13 2.34 -1.28 -0.99
N TYR A 14 2.01 -2.29 -0.17
CA TYR A 14 0.83 -2.32 0.68
C TYR A 14 1.23 -2.49 2.15
N GLU A 15 0.64 -1.68 3.03
CA GLU A 15 0.81 -1.77 4.48
C GLU A 15 -0.50 -2.12 5.16
N TYR A 16 -0.42 -2.95 6.20
CA TYR A 16 -1.57 -3.44 6.93
C TYR A 16 -1.37 -3.24 8.42
N ASN A 17 -2.45 -2.97 9.16
CA ASN A 17 -2.41 -2.93 10.61
C ASN A 17 -2.36 -4.34 11.24
N SER A 18 -2.27 -4.40 12.57
CA SER A 18 -2.23 -5.67 13.33
C SER A 18 -3.46 -6.56 13.14
N PHE A 19 -4.59 -6.00 12.69
CA PHE A 19 -5.82 -6.72 12.38
C PHE A 19 -5.89 -7.19 10.91
N GLY A 20 -4.83 -6.96 10.12
CA GLY A 20 -4.78 -7.33 8.70
C GLY A 20 -5.57 -6.40 7.77
N ARG A 21 -5.97 -5.21 8.22
CA ARG A 21 -6.65 -4.20 7.39
C ARG A 21 -5.63 -3.34 6.66
N LEU A 22 -5.89 -3.04 5.38
CA LEU A 22 -5.03 -2.21 4.53
C LEU A 22 -5.06 -0.74 4.97
N ILE A 23 -3.92 -0.18 5.35
CA ILE A 23 -3.80 1.19 5.87
C ILE A 23 -3.06 2.14 4.93
N ASN A 24 -2.28 1.64 3.97
CA ASN A 24 -1.51 2.47 3.06
C ASN A 24 -1.23 1.76 1.73
N ILE A 25 -1.32 2.50 0.63
CA ILE A 25 -0.90 2.07 -0.71
C ILE A 25 0.08 3.10 -1.27
N LYS A 26 1.28 2.65 -1.63
CA LYS A 26 2.30 3.49 -2.27
C LYS A 26 2.58 2.99 -3.68
N ASN A 27 2.33 3.86 -4.65
CA ASN A 27 2.58 3.61 -6.08
C ASN A 27 3.98 4.09 -6.48
N ASN A 28 4.44 3.69 -7.67
CA ASN A 28 5.76 4.01 -8.21
C ASN A 28 6.01 5.53 -8.35
N ASP A 29 4.95 6.34 -8.51
CA ASP A 29 5.01 7.81 -8.58
C ASP A 29 5.34 8.48 -7.23
N GLY A 30 5.54 7.71 -6.15
CA GLY A 30 5.82 8.24 -4.81
C GLY A 30 4.62 8.87 -4.12
N LYS A 31 3.50 9.04 -4.83
CA LYS A 31 2.21 9.42 -4.25
C LYS A 31 1.61 8.23 -3.50
N ALA A 32 1.62 8.34 -2.17
CA ALA A 32 0.72 7.55 -1.33
C ALA A 32 -0.71 7.85 -1.79
N SER A 33 -1.36 6.89 -2.43
CA SER A 33 -2.64 7.16 -3.08
C SER A 33 -3.79 7.12 -2.10
N ASP A 34 -3.72 6.35 -1.02
CA ASP A 34 -4.77 6.32 0.01
C ASP A 34 -4.22 5.92 1.38
N HIS A 35 -4.54 6.70 2.41
CA HIS A 35 -4.33 6.34 3.82
C HIS A 35 -5.69 6.09 4.46
N TYR A 36 -5.85 4.95 5.13
CA TYR A 36 -7.11 4.57 5.75
C TYR A 36 -6.95 4.50 7.26
N GLU A 37 -7.72 5.33 7.96
CA GLU A 37 -7.87 5.23 9.41
C GLU A 37 -9.09 4.38 9.74
N TYR A 38 -8.87 3.26 10.44
CA TYR A 38 -9.93 2.44 10.96
C TYR A 38 -10.03 2.67 12.47
N ALA A 39 -11.22 2.99 12.96
CA ALA A 39 -11.49 3.00 14.38
C ALA A 39 -11.25 1.61 14.99
N THR A 40 -10.68 1.60 16.20
CA THR A 40 -10.34 0.41 16.98
C THR A 40 -11.56 -0.24 17.59
#